data_AF-A0A7C5JQE4-F1
#
_entry.id   AF-A0A7C5JQE4-F1
#
_cell.length_a   1.000
_cell.length_b   1.000
_cell.length_c   1.000
_cell.angle_alpha   90.00
_cell.angle_beta   90.00
_cell.angle_gamma   90.00
#
_symmetry.space_group_name_H-M   'P 1'
#
loop_
_entity.id
_entity.type
_entity.pdbx_description
1 polymer ?
#
loop_
_entity_poly.entity_id
_entity_poly.type
_entity_poly.pdbx_seq_one_letter_code
_entity_poly.pdbx_strand_id
1 'polypeptide(L)'
;MTSSDDNNKQTPKQHNTGVICLILLLIGIPWALLARQYLLTGPSEKKIPAQQRGKSPADSNSREPSKDLRDFLINSQKSTGWEDFDADPLGLAPPVEAKRIHAVRQNSSHGRVEMAKYTAQLDQAKIEKYYTDKLISMGYKSLDALTDERGRHQISFVRKSSRVEVSLRKIPPDGKIVIIMLTVVCPAGL
;
A
#
# COMPACT_ATOMS: atom_id res chain seq x y z
N MET A 1 -65.19 -18.85 46.98
CA MET A 1 -64.39 -17.63 46.74
C MET A 1 -63.03 -18.06 46.22
N THR A 2 -62.54 -17.33 45.23
CA THR A 2 -61.48 -17.62 44.24
C THR A 2 -60.05 -17.68 44.77
N SER A 3 -59.22 -18.52 44.14
CA SER A 3 -57.79 -18.33 43.76
C SER A 3 -57.39 -19.56 42.92
N SER A 4 -57.17 -19.48 41.60
CA SER A 4 -56.00 -18.92 40.88
C SER A 4 -54.68 -19.55 41.34
N ASP A 5 -54.04 -20.34 40.46
CA ASP A 5 -52.60 -20.23 40.13
C ASP A 5 -52.21 -21.19 38.97
N ASP A 6 -52.21 -20.60 37.78
CA ASP A 6 -51.20 -20.62 36.71
C ASP A 6 -50.36 -21.88 36.40
N ASN A 7 -50.76 -22.47 35.27
CA ASN A 7 -49.87 -23.04 34.25
C ASN A 7 -48.92 -21.96 33.68
N ASN A 8 -47.62 -22.25 33.56
CA ASN A 8 -46.90 -21.87 32.33
C ASN A 8 -45.62 -22.69 32.08
N LYS A 9 -45.75 -23.74 31.26
CA LYS A 9 -44.62 -24.34 30.55
C LYS A 9 -44.27 -23.43 29.37
N GLN A 10 -43.12 -22.77 29.44
CA GLN A 10 -42.51 -22.12 28.30
C GLN A 10 -42.15 -23.16 27.22
N THR A 11 -42.69 -22.96 26.02
CA THR A 11 -42.26 -23.60 24.77
C THR A 11 -41.19 -22.74 24.07
N PRO A 12 -40.18 -23.33 23.42
CA PRO A 12 -39.22 -22.57 22.63
C PRO A 12 -39.82 -22.19 21.27
N LYS A 13 -39.94 -20.89 20.99
CA LYS A 13 -40.29 -20.36 19.66
C LYS A 13 -39.11 -20.51 18.71
N GLN A 14 -39.06 -21.65 18.04
CA GLN A 14 -38.18 -21.94 16.91
C GLN A 14 -38.88 -21.52 15.61
N HIS A 15 -38.83 -20.24 15.27
CA HIS A 15 -39.18 -19.74 13.93
C HIS A 15 -38.75 -18.27 13.90
N ASN A 16 -37.61 -17.96 13.27
CA ASN A 16 -37.26 -16.62 12.73
C ASN A 16 -35.80 -16.56 12.20
N THR A 17 -34.96 -17.55 12.48
CA THR A 17 -33.54 -17.50 12.06
C THR A 17 -33.32 -17.83 10.58
N GLY A 18 -34.20 -18.64 9.96
CA GLY A 18 -34.03 -19.08 8.56
C GLY A 18 -34.35 -18.01 7.51
N VAL A 19 -35.30 -17.11 7.79
CA VAL A 19 -35.75 -16.09 6.83
C VAL A 19 -34.77 -14.91 6.75
N ILE A 20 -34.09 -14.59 7.85
CA ILE A 20 -33.09 -13.50 7.91
C ILE A 20 -31.82 -13.88 7.13
N CYS A 21 -31.39 -15.14 7.16
CA CYS A 21 -30.24 -15.60 6.39
C CYS A 21 -30.47 -15.61 4.86
N LEU A 22 -31.72 -15.83 4.41
CA LEU A 22 -32.05 -15.83 2.98
C LEU A 22 -32.06 -14.40 2.38
N ILE A 23 -32.45 -13.40 3.17
CA ILE A 23 -32.50 -11.99 2.73
C ILE A 23 -31.10 -11.40 2.57
N LEU A 24 -30.15 -11.76 3.45
CA LEU A 24 -28.75 -11.31 3.34
C LEU A 24 -28.04 -11.86 2.10
N LEU A 25 -28.42 -13.05 1.64
CA LEU A 25 -27.89 -13.68 0.43
C LEU A 25 -28.38 -12.98 -0.86
N LEU A 26 -29.60 -12.42 -0.86
CA LEU A 26 -30.18 -11.78 -2.04
C LEU A 26 -29.72 -10.32 -2.26
N ILE A 27 -29.25 -9.63 -1.21
CA ILE A 27 -28.74 -8.24 -1.32
C ILE A 27 -27.25 -8.19 -1.70
N GLY A 28 -26.48 -9.26 -1.45
CA GLY A 28 -25.05 -9.32 -1.79
C GLY A 28 -24.76 -9.58 -3.28
N ILE A 29 -25.64 -10.27 -3.97
CA ILE A 29 -25.44 -10.71 -5.37
C ILE A 29 -25.46 -9.53 -6.37
N PRO A 30 -26.35 -8.52 -6.27
CA PRO A 30 -26.32 -7.35 -7.14
C PRO A 30 -25.06 -6.50 -6.99
N TRP A 31 -24.55 -6.36 -5.76
CA TRP A 31 -23.33 -5.58 -5.51
C TRP A 31 -22.07 -6.28 -6.03
N ALA A 32 -22.01 -7.62 -5.97
CA ALA A 32 -20.94 -8.39 -6.59
C ALA A 32 -20.94 -8.27 -8.12
N LEU A 33 -22.12 -8.20 -8.75
CA LEU A 33 -22.27 -7.96 -10.19
C LEU A 33 -21.86 -6.53 -10.58
N LEU A 34 -22.24 -5.51 -9.80
CA LEU A 34 -21.85 -4.11 -10.01
C LEU A 34 -20.34 -3.90 -9.87
N ALA A 35 -19.70 -4.53 -8.88
CA ALA A 35 -18.25 -4.48 -8.71
C ALA A 35 -17.51 -5.12 -9.90
N ARG A 36 -18.04 -6.23 -10.43
CA ARG A 36 -17.49 -6.90 -11.61
C ARG A 36 -17.70 -6.07 -12.88
N GLN A 37 -18.83 -5.38 -12.98
CA GLN A 37 -19.11 -4.48 -14.11
C GLN A 37 -18.21 -3.24 -14.07
N TYR A 38 -17.95 -2.64 -12.90
CA TYR A 38 -16.95 -1.58 -12.75
C TYR A 38 -15.52 -2.02 -13.10
N LEU A 39 -15.17 -3.28 -12.83
CA LEU A 39 -13.88 -3.86 -13.18
C LEU A 39 -13.74 -4.13 -14.69
N LEU A 40 -14.85 -4.41 -15.37
CA LEU A 40 -14.90 -4.71 -16.81
C LEU A 40 -15.19 -3.49 -17.69
N THR A 41 -15.90 -2.48 -17.16
CA THR A 41 -16.22 -1.22 -17.85
C THR A 41 -15.46 -0.05 -17.23
N GLY A 42 -14.20 -0.30 -16.82
CA GLY A 42 -13.31 0.73 -16.28
C GLY A 42 -13.41 2.01 -17.11
N PRO A 43 -13.33 3.19 -16.47
CA PRO A 43 -13.61 4.46 -17.11
C PRO A 43 -12.87 4.54 -18.43
N SER A 44 -13.65 4.63 -19.52
CA SER A 44 -13.16 4.88 -20.88
C SER A 44 -12.02 5.86 -20.79
N GLU A 45 -10.83 5.43 -21.22
CA GLU A 45 -9.63 6.25 -21.25
C GLU A 45 -9.98 7.58 -21.92
N LYS A 46 -10.23 8.61 -21.10
CA LYS A 46 -9.97 9.98 -21.54
C LYS A 46 -8.49 9.97 -21.82
N LYS A 47 -8.15 9.80 -23.10
CA LYS A 47 -6.82 9.87 -23.67
C LYS A 47 -6.13 11.08 -23.05
N ILE A 48 -5.33 10.82 -22.04
CA ILE A 48 -4.34 11.76 -21.57
C ILE A 48 -3.46 11.96 -22.81
N PRO A 49 -3.36 13.18 -23.36
CA PRO A 49 -2.58 13.40 -24.57
C PRO A 49 -1.19 12.83 -24.31
N ALA A 50 -0.75 11.95 -25.21
CA ALA A 50 0.52 11.26 -25.12
C ALA A 50 1.61 12.30 -24.87
N GLN A 51 2.05 12.39 -23.61
CA GLN A 51 3.16 13.23 -23.23
C GLN A 51 4.35 12.67 -24.00
N GLN A 52 4.82 13.46 -24.98
CA GLN A 52 5.91 13.06 -25.86
C GLN A 52 7.04 12.50 -25.00
N ARG A 53 7.28 11.20 -25.13
CA ARG A 53 8.44 10.52 -24.54
C ARG A 53 9.66 11.25 -25.10
N GLY A 54 10.21 12.18 -24.34
CA GLY A 54 11.61 12.55 -24.49
C GLY A 54 12.39 11.24 -24.44
N LYS A 55 13.15 10.94 -25.49
CA LYS A 55 14.12 9.85 -25.47
C LYS A 55 15.01 10.14 -24.27
N SER A 56 14.89 9.40 -23.18
CA SER A 56 15.88 9.47 -22.11
C SER A 56 17.21 9.06 -22.73
N PRO A 57 18.23 9.95 -22.82
CA PRO A 57 19.57 9.48 -23.06
C PRO A 57 20.02 8.86 -21.73
N ALA A 58 19.92 7.54 -21.65
CA ALA A 58 20.61 6.80 -20.60
C ALA A 58 22.10 6.84 -20.95
N ASP A 59 22.81 7.85 -20.45
CA ASP A 59 24.27 7.79 -20.32
C ASP A 59 24.59 6.71 -19.27
N SER A 60 24.96 5.54 -19.79
CA SER A 60 25.04 4.24 -19.12
C SER A 60 26.21 4.06 -18.15
N ASN A 61 26.83 5.14 -17.67
CA ASN A 61 27.97 5.07 -16.73
C ASN A 61 27.83 5.98 -15.50
N SER A 62 26.70 6.64 -15.30
CA SER A 62 26.50 7.47 -14.12
C SER A 62 26.05 6.63 -12.91
N ARG A 63 26.81 6.74 -11.81
CA ARG A 63 26.46 6.17 -10.48
C ARG A 63 25.22 6.80 -9.85
N GLU A 64 24.58 7.76 -10.52
CA GLU A 64 23.44 8.51 -10.01
C GLU A 64 22.26 8.38 -10.98
N PRO A 65 21.01 8.31 -10.48
CA PRO A 65 19.85 8.35 -11.34
C PRO A 65 19.86 9.64 -12.16
N SER A 66 19.59 9.52 -13.47
CA SER A 66 19.52 10.68 -14.36
C SER A 66 18.53 11.72 -13.82
N LYS A 67 18.81 13.00 -14.08
CA LYS A 67 17.97 14.12 -13.62
C LYS A 67 16.50 13.92 -14.02
N ASP A 68 16.25 13.49 -15.25
CA ASP A 68 14.89 13.22 -15.76
C ASP A 68 14.15 12.12 -14.97
N LEU A 69 14.86 11.06 -14.56
CA LEU A 69 14.29 9.99 -13.75
C LEU A 69 13.97 10.49 -12.33
N ARG A 70 14.87 11.29 -11.73
CA ARG A 70 14.63 11.91 -10.43
C ARG A 70 13.40 12.82 -10.48
N ASP A 71 13.33 13.70 -11.47
CA ASP A 71 12.24 14.66 -11.64
C ASP A 71 10.91 13.94 -11.92
N PHE A 72 10.89 12.88 -12.73
CA PHE A 72 9.71 12.04 -12.92
C PHE A 72 9.22 11.41 -11.61
N LEU A 73 10.13 10.83 -10.82
CA LEU A 73 9.80 10.18 -9.56
C LEU A 73 9.31 11.16 -8.49
N ILE A 74 9.84 12.39 -8.48
CA ILE A 74 9.38 13.49 -7.62
C ILE A 74 8.00 13.98 -8.07
N ASN A 75 7.85 14.33 -9.34
CA ASN A 75 6.64 14.97 -9.86
C ASN A 75 5.43 14.02 -9.91
N SER A 76 5.64 12.71 -9.91
CA SER A 76 4.56 11.71 -9.79
C SER A 76 3.74 11.80 -8.49
N GLN A 77 4.20 12.58 -7.50
CA GLN A 77 3.64 12.61 -6.15
C GLN A 77 3.26 14.00 -5.65
N LYS A 78 3.39 15.04 -6.47
CA LYS A 78 2.92 16.40 -6.18
C LYS A 78 1.40 16.47 -6.35
N SER A 79 0.65 15.82 -5.47
CA SER A 79 -0.75 16.13 -5.23
C SER A 79 -0.89 17.00 -3.98
N THR A 80 -2.00 17.74 -3.88
CA THR A 80 -2.29 18.66 -2.78
C THR A 80 -2.29 17.95 -1.43
N GLY A 81 -1.41 18.40 -0.51
CA GLY A 81 -1.33 17.90 0.87
C GLY A 81 -0.10 17.07 1.23
N TRP A 82 0.82 16.83 0.27
CA TRP A 82 2.14 16.28 0.56
C TRP A 82 3.16 17.41 0.74
N GLU A 83 3.93 17.33 1.82
CA GLU A 83 5.00 18.26 2.17
C GLU A 83 6.34 17.54 2.11
N ASP A 84 7.40 18.28 1.77
CA ASP A 84 8.77 17.73 1.80
C ASP A 84 9.11 17.27 3.22
N PHE A 85 9.76 16.12 3.31
CA PHE A 85 10.11 15.51 4.59
C PHE A 85 11.62 15.26 4.68
N ASP A 86 12.31 16.02 5.53
CA ASP A 86 13.77 15.99 5.65
C ASP A 86 14.28 14.89 6.61
N ALA A 87 13.68 13.70 6.56
CA ALA A 87 14.11 12.54 7.34
C ALA A 87 13.70 11.22 6.66
N ASP A 88 14.27 10.12 7.13
CA ASP A 88 13.83 8.78 6.71
C ASP A 88 12.57 8.37 7.50
N PRO A 89 11.56 7.76 6.86
CA PRO A 89 10.41 7.20 7.56
C PRO A 89 10.86 6.25 8.66
N LEU A 90 10.26 6.38 9.86
CA LEU A 90 10.65 5.64 11.08
C LEU A 90 12.09 5.86 11.56
N GLY A 91 12.83 6.83 11.01
CA GLY A 91 14.27 6.96 11.25
C GLY A 91 15.08 5.77 10.70
N LEU A 92 14.50 4.97 9.81
CA LEU A 92 15.13 3.80 9.24
C LEU A 92 16.03 4.22 8.09
N ALA A 93 17.33 4.30 8.36
CA ALA A 93 18.33 4.62 7.35
C ALA A 93 18.25 3.62 6.18
N PRO A 94 18.43 4.08 4.93
CA PRO A 94 18.47 3.20 3.77
C PRO A 94 19.73 2.31 3.78
N PRO A 95 19.79 1.24 2.98
CA PRO A 95 21.02 0.48 2.76
C PRO A 95 22.18 1.40 2.33
N VAL A 96 23.42 1.06 2.69
CA VAL A 96 24.63 1.91 2.46
C VAL A 96 24.78 2.40 1.01
N GLU A 97 24.38 1.57 0.04
CA GLU A 97 24.50 1.88 -1.39
C GLU A 97 23.23 2.52 -1.99
N ALA A 98 22.22 2.77 -1.16
CA ALA A 98 20.97 3.39 -1.57
C ALA A 98 21.03 4.90 -1.37
N LYS A 99 20.78 5.65 -2.44
CA LYS A 99 20.73 7.11 -2.43
C LYS A 99 19.29 7.60 -2.36
N ARG A 100 18.98 8.50 -1.42
CA ARG A 100 17.64 9.11 -1.32
C ARG A 100 17.38 10.01 -2.53
N ILE A 101 16.21 9.84 -3.13
CA ILE A 101 15.73 10.66 -4.25
C ILE A 101 14.85 11.77 -3.71
N HIS A 102 13.88 11.39 -2.87
CA HIS A 102 12.83 12.26 -2.37
C HIS A 102 12.19 11.64 -1.13
N ALA A 103 11.71 12.48 -0.23
CA ALA A 103 10.90 12.05 0.90
C ALA A 103 9.82 13.10 1.15
N VAL A 104 8.61 12.61 1.44
CA VAL A 104 7.42 13.41 1.64
C VAL A 104 6.63 12.89 2.82
N ARG A 105 5.84 13.79 3.40
CA ARG A 105 4.91 13.51 4.47
C ARG A 105 3.56 14.09 4.12
N GLN A 106 2.51 13.35 4.46
CA GLN A 106 1.15 13.85 4.46
C GLN A 106 0.57 13.67 5.86
N ASN A 107 0.02 14.74 6.41
CA ASN A 107 -0.74 14.70 7.65
C ASN A 107 -2.23 14.74 7.33
N SER A 108 -3.04 13.99 8.07
CA SER A 108 -4.49 13.98 7.98
C SER A 108 -5.10 13.83 9.38
N SER A 109 -6.41 14.06 9.49
CA SER A 109 -7.18 13.77 10.71
C SER A 109 -7.11 12.30 11.12
N HIS A 110 -6.83 11.39 10.20
CA HIS A 110 -6.79 9.95 10.43
C HIS A 110 -5.38 9.43 10.70
N GLY A 111 -4.36 10.28 10.60
CA GLY A 111 -2.97 9.91 10.84
C GLY A 111 -1.99 10.58 9.90
N ARG A 112 -0.77 10.07 9.94
CA ARG A 112 0.38 10.56 9.21
C ARG A 112 0.90 9.47 8.29
N VAL A 113 1.17 9.85 7.04
CA VAL A 113 1.88 9.02 6.08
C VAL A 113 3.24 9.64 5.80
N GLU A 114 4.30 8.86 5.99
CA GLU A 114 5.67 9.25 5.63
C GLU A 114 6.15 8.32 4.53
N MET A 115 6.83 8.89 3.55
CA MET A 115 7.32 8.11 2.42
C MET A 115 8.68 8.61 1.97
N ALA A 116 9.58 7.69 1.66
CA ALA A 116 10.85 8.01 1.04
C ALA A 116 11.13 7.07 -0.14
N LYS A 117 11.72 7.64 -1.19
CA LYS A 117 12.17 6.94 -2.38
C LYS A 117 13.69 6.94 -2.45
N TYR A 118 14.27 5.80 -2.76
CA TYR A 118 15.71 5.62 -2.95
C TYR A 118 15.99 4.89 -4.25
N THR A 119 17.19 5.09 -4.77
CA THR A 119 17.79 4.24 -5.82
C THR A 119 18.95 3.48 -5.23
N ALA A 120 19.02 2.17 -5.47
CA ALA A 120 20.14 1.33 -5.07
C ALA A 120 20.65 0.50 -6.26
N GLN A 121 21.96 0.24 -6.30
CA GLN A 121 22.57 -0.72 -7.23
C GLN A 121 22.85 -2.05 -6.54
N LEU A 122 21.81 -2.60 -5.90
CA LEU A 122 21.90 -3.83 -5.12
C LEU A 122 20.93 -4.88 -5.66
N ASP A 123 21.25 -6.14 -5.41
CA ASP A 123 20.30 -7.23 -5.65
C ASP A 123 19.04 -7.02 -4.81
N GLN A 124 17.88 -7.22 -5.45
CA GLN A 124 16.58 -7.04 -4.84
C GLN A 124 16.43 -7.88 -3.56
N ALA A 125 16.91 -9.13 -3.58
CA ALA A 125 16.84 -10.03 -2.42
C ALA A 125 17.67 -9.50 -1.23
N LYS A 126 18.80 -8.82 -1.49
CA LYS A 126 19.60 -8.20 -0.42
C LYS A 126 18.88 -7.02 0.21
N ILE A 127 18.23 -6.19 -0.60
CA ILE A 127 17.45 -5.03 -0.12
C ILE A 127 16.25 -5.52 0.69
N GLU A 128 15.52 -6.50 0.17
CA GLU A 128 14.41 -7.14 0.86
C GLU A 128 14.83 -7.70 2.22
N LYS A 129 15.93 -8.46 2.27
CA LYS A 129 16.45 -9.00 3.53
C LYS A 129 16.82 -7.88 4.51
N TYR A 130 17.49 -6.82 4.04
CA TYR A 130 17.85 -5.67 4.88
C TYR A 130 16.63 -5.07 5.58
N TYR A 131 15.57 -4.73 4.84
CA TYR A 131 14.38 -4.12 5.42
C TYR A 131 13.61 -5.10 6.30
N THR A 132 13.53 -6.37 5.90
CA THR A 132 12.89 -7.43 6.69
C THR A 132 13.56 -7.57 8.05
N ASP A 133 14.89 -7.73 8.08
CA ASP A 133 15.65 -7.88 9.33
C ASP A 133 15.50 -6.65 10.23
N LYS A 134 15.59 -5.44 9.65
CA LYS A 134 15.45 -4.19 10.40
C LYS A 134 14.05 -4.02 10.98
N LEU A 135 13.00 -4.21 10.19
CA LEU A 135 11.62 -4.05 10.65
C LEU A 135 11.24 -5.11 11.70
N ILE A 136 11.69 -6.35 11.53
CA ILE A 136 11.52 -7.40 12.54
C ILE A 136 12.24 -7.02 13.85
N SER A 137 13.48 -6.51 13.77
CA SER A 137 14.22 -6.07 14.97
C SER A 137 13.53 -4.91 15.71
N MET A 138 12.75 -4.09 14.99
CA MET A 138 11.92 -3.01 15.54
C MET A 138 10.56 -3.50 16.06
N GLY A 139 10.29 -4.81 15.98
CA GLY A 139 9.09 -5.47 16.48
C GLY A 139 7.90 -5.46 15.51
N TYR A 140 8.14 -5.21 14.22
CA TYR A 140 7.12 -5.41 13.18
C TYR A 140 7.00 -6.88 12.78
N LYS A 141 5.80 -7.29 12.38
CA LYS A 141 5.51 -8.61 11.82
C LYS A 141 5.23 -8.49 10.33
N SER A 142 5.80 -9.39 9.52
CA SER A 142 5.46 -9.48 8.09
C SER A 142 4.01 -9.94 7.93
N LEU A 143 3.28 -9.30 7.02
CA LEU A 143 1.89 -9.64 6.69
C LEU A 143 1.81 -10.42 5.38
N ASP A 144 2.32 -9.82 4.31
CA ASP A 144 2.23 -10.33 2.96
C ASP A 144 3.40 -9.84 2.10
N ALA A 145 3.68 -10.58 1.03
CA ALA A 145 4.57 -10.20 -0.03
C ALA A 145 3.89 -10.47 -1.38
N LEU A 146 3.93 -9.50 -2.29
CA LEU A 146 3.30 -9.57 -3.60
C LEU A 146 4.31 -9.14 -4.66
N THR A 147 4.40 -9.89 -5.76
CA THR A 147 5.10 -9.45 -6.97
C THR A 147 4.07 -9.20 -8.05
N ASP A 148 4.03 -7.99 -8.61
CA ASP A 148 3.14 -7.67 -9.73
C ASP A 148 3.74 -8.04 -11.09
N GLU A 149 2.90 -8.08 -12.12
CA GLU A 149 3.28 -8.39 -13.51
C GLU A 149 4.30 -7.39 -14.10
N ARG A 150 4.46 -6.22 -13.48
CA ARG A 150 5.44 -5.19 -13.87
C ARG A 150 6.77 -5.34 -13.13
N GLY A 151 6.95 -6.43 -12.39
CA GLY A 151 8.18 -6.76 -11.66
C GLY A 151 8.39 -5.91 -10.41
N ARG A 152 7.35 -5.27 -9.87
CA ARG A 152 7.41 -4.62 -8.57
C ARG A 152 7.10 -5.64 -7.50
N HIS A 153 8.02 -5.79 -6.57
CA HIS A 153 7.90 -6.63 -5.40
C HIS A 153 7.59 -5.77 -4.17
N GLN A 154 6.49 -6.02 -3.50
CA GLN A 154 6.02 -5.26 -2.35
C GLN A 154 5.88 -6.18 -1.14
N ILE A 155 6.33 -5.71 0.02
CA ILE A 155 6.27 -6.43 1.29
C ILE A 155 5.62 -5.51 2.33
N SER A 156 4.61 -6.00 3.03
CA SER A 156 3.94 -5.23 4.09
C SER A 156 4.28 -5.77 5.47
N PHE A 157 4.41 -4.85 6.42
CA PHE A 157 4.67 -5.13 7.82
C PHE A 157 3.70 -4.37 8.71
N VAL A 158 3.37 -4.94 9.87
CA VAL A 158 2.49 -4.32 10.86
C VAL A 158 3.08 -4.37 12.26
N ARG A 159 2.88 -3.30 13.02
CA ARG A 159 3.15 -3.24 14.46
C ARG A 159 2.11 -2.37 15.13
N LYS A 160 1.35 -2.95 16.07
CA LYS A 160 0.19 -2.27 16.68
C LYS A 160 -0.73 -1.74 15.57
N SER A 161 -0.94 -0.43 15.51
CA SER A 161 -1.77 0.25 14.52
C SER A 161 -0.96 0.88 13.37
N SER A 162 0.36 0.75 13.37
CA SER A 162 1.23 1.23 12.28
C SER A 162 1.46 0.17 11.22
N ARG A 163 1.41 0.59 9.95
CA ARG A 163 1.75 -0.25 8.78
C ARG A 163 2.97 0.31 8.06
N VAL A 164 3.84 -0.58 7.60
CA VAL A 164 5.00 -0.24 6.75
C VAL A 164 4.90 -1.04 5.47
N GLU A 165 5.16 -0.39 4.34
CA GLU A 165 5.24 -1.03 3.03
C GLU A 165 6.61 -0.74 2.42
N VAL A 166 7.28 -1.80 1.97
CA VAL A 166 8.53 -1.72 1.22
C VAL A 166 8.23 -2.17 -0.19
N SER A 167 8.32 -1.25 -1.14
CA SER A 167 8.12 -1.54 -2.57
C SER A 167 9.44 -1.44 -3.33
N LEU A 168 9.80 -2.52 -4.00
CA LEU A 168 11.03 -2.69 -4.76
C LEU A 168 10.69 -2.84 -6.24
N ARG A 169 11.33 -2.07 -7.11
CA ARG A 169 11.11 -2.18 -8.57
C ARG A 169 12.40 -1.99 -9.33
N LYS A 170 12.72 -2.93 -10.23
CA LYS A 170 13.82 -2.79 -11.18
C LYS A 170 13.41 -1.88 -12.34
N ILE A 171 14.31 -1.00 -12.78
CA ILE A 171 14.10 -0.14 -13.96
C ILE A 171 14.77 -0.79 -15.19
N PRO A 172 14.04 -1.13 -16.25
CA PRO A 172 14.61 -1.53 -17.54
C PRO A 172 15.26 -0.33 -18.27
N PRO A 173 16.25 -0.54 -19.17
CA PRO A 173 16.77 -1.83 -19.62
C PRO A 173 17.93 -2.40 -18.77
N ASP A 174 18.56 -1.59 -17.91
CA ASP A 174 19.78 -2.02 -17.20
C ASP A 174 19.52 -2.99 -16.04
N GLY A 175 18.32 -3.00 -15.43
CA GLY A 175 17.91 -3.96 -14.38
C GLY A 175 18.71 -3.89 -13.07
N LYS A 176 19.81 -3.12 -13.04
CA LYS A 176 20.74 -2.94 -11.93
C LYS A 176 20.27 -1.92 -10.90
N ILE A 177 19.37 -1.01 -11.28
CA ILE A 177 18.83 -0.01 -10.38
C ILE A 177 17.50 -0.49 -9.83
N VAL A 178 17.43 -0.61 -8.51
CA VAL A 178 16.20 -0.87 -7.76
C VAL A 178 15.70 0.43 -7.17
N ILE A 179 14.48 0.82 -7.53
CA ILE A 179 13.73 1.85 -6.81
C ILE A 179 13.18 1.21 -5.55
N ILE A 180 13.49 1.83 -4.41
CA ILE A 180 12.95 1.46 -3.11
C ILE A 180 11.97 2.55 -2.71
N MET A 181 10.75 2.18 -2.36
CA MET A 181 9.79 3.08 -1.73
C MET A 181 9.43 2.52 -0.36
N LEU A 182 9.79 3.26 0.68
CA LEU A 182 9.42 2.96 2.06
C LEU A 182 8.26 3.86 2.43
N THR A 183 7.11 3.28 2.72
CA THR A 183 5.89 4.00 3.13
C THR A 183 5.50 3.57 4.54
N VAL A 184 5.19 4.53 5.39
CA VAL A 184 4.81 4.30 6.79
C VAL A 184 3.50 5.01 7.03
N VAL A 185 2.51 4.26 7.51
CA VAL A 185 1.20 4.78 7.91
C VAL A 185 1.10 4.67 9.42
N CYS A 186 1.00 5.82 10.08
CA CYS A 186 0.79 5.94 11.52
C CYS A 186 -0.58 6.60 11.77
N PRO A 187 -1.57 5.90 12.37
CA PRO A 187 -2.86 6.50 12.64
C PRO A 187 -2.75 7.60 13.72
N ALA A 188 -3.71 8.53 13.71
CA ALA A 188 -3.76 9.62 14.69
C ALA A 188 -3.98 9.05 16.11
N GLY A 189 -3.18 9.51 17.08
CA GLY A 189 -3.34 9.15 18.51
C GLY A 189 -2.34 8.16 19.09
N LEU A 190 -1.11 8.08 18.56
CA LEU A 190 0.04 7.41 19.19
C LEU A 190 1.07 8.42 19.68
#